data_AF-B0N2V1-F1
#
_entry.id   AF-B0N2V1-F1
#
_cell.length_a   1.000
_cell.length_b   1.000
_cell.length_c   1.000
_cell.angle_alpha   90.00
_cell.angle_beta   90.00
_cell.angle_gamma   90.00
#
_symmetry.space_group_name_H-M   'P 1'
#
loop_
_entity.id
_entity.type
_entity.pdbx_description
1 polymer ?
#
loop_
_entity_poly.entity_id
_entity_poly.type
_entity_poly.pdbx_seq_one_letter_code
_entity_poly.pdbx_strand_id
1 'polypeptide(L)'
;MSDLDDVRKRMQKRRGTNKKPLNDDNFKRFYNFMVKFMVVILVVLVSMSYIKINPDSNIKKMILNDTNYKAVTSWISDNLFSFLPSDDVSVSSGVEYQHVKDDYYKNNSNEVLSIEAGRVIATGNDENLSGYVVILGKNDVEITYSNIDNVMVTLYDEVDQGMVLGSYQDQFVLQFEHLGKEISYEEYQRME
;
A
#
# COMPACT_ATOMS: atom_id res chain seq x y z
N MET A 1 -63.80 -19.32 -32.48
CA MET A 1 -63.60 -19.76 -31.08
C MET A 1 -62.15 -20.15 -30.75
N SER A 2 -61.27 -20.42 -31.74
CA SER A 2 -59.89 -20.92 -31.52
C SER A 2 -58.91 -19.93 -30.88
N ASP A 3 -59.11 -18.63 -31.09
CA ASP A 3 -58.12 -17.61 -30.69
C ASP A 3 -58.11 -17.38 -29.17
N LEU A 4 -59.25 -17.57 -28.53
CA LEU A 4 -59.40 -17.48 -27.08
C LEU A 4 -58.64 -18.60 -26.37
N ASP A 5 -58.67 -19.80 -26.93
CA ASP A 5 -57.93 -20.95 -26.39
C ASP A 5 -56.42 -20.80 -26.59
N ASP A 6 -55.99 -20.24 -27.72
CA ASP A 6 -54.58 -19.97 -28.00
C ASP A 6 -54.01 -18.87 -27.09
N VAL A 7 -54.79 -17.83 -26.82
CA VAL A 7 -54.45 -16.78 -25.85
C VAL A 7 -54.39 -17.35 -24.42
N ARG A 8 -55.34 -18.22 -24.05
CA ARG A 8 -55.36 -18.90 -22.75
C ARG A 8 -54.18 -19.85 -22.58
N LYS A 9 -53.79 -20.57 -23.63
CA LYS A 9 -52.61 -21.46 -23.67
C LYS A 9 -51.31 -20.66 -23.53
N ARG A 10 -51.20 -19.49 -24.16
CA ARG A 10 -50.05 -18.58 -24.00
C ARG A 10 -49.98 -17.96 -22.59
N MET A 11 -51.12 -17.61 -21.99
CA MET A 11 -51.18 -17.12 -20.60
C MET A 11 -50.84 -18.21 -19.58
N GLN A 12 -51.30 -19.45 -19.78
CA GLN A 12 -50.89 -20.59 -18.96
C GLN A 12 -49.39 -20.89 -19.10
N LYS A 13 -48.80 -20.75 -20.29
CA LYS A 13 -47.36 -20.92 -20.50
C LYS A 13 -46.53 -19.85 -19.75
N ARG A 14 -47.07 -18.65 -19.56
CA ARG A 14 -46.47 -17.55 -18.77
C ARG A 14 -46.73 -17.66 -17.26
N ARG A 15 -47.85 -18.28 -16.86
CA ARG A 15 -48.17 -18.57 -15.43
C ARG A 15 -47.52 -19.86 -14.92
N GLY A 16 -47.24 -20.83 -15.80
CA GLY A 16 -46.61 -22.11 -15.49
C GLY A 16 -45.10 -22.07 -15.32
N THR A 17 -44.44 -20.97 -15.73
CA THR A 17 -43.13 -20.61 -15.20
C THR A 17 -43.35 -20.02 -13.81
N ASN A 18 -43.73 -20.89 -12.87
CA ASN A 18 -43.39 -20.73 -11.46
C ASN A 18 -41.95 -20.24 -11.45
N LYS A 19 -41.74 -18.96 -11.15
CA LYS A 19 -40.44 -18.47 -10.73
C LYS A 19 -40.14 -19.32 -9.50
N LYS A 20 -39.38 -20.41 -9.68
CA LYS A 20 -38.71 -21.06 -8.56
C LYS A 20 -38.04 -19.89 -7.84
N PRO A 21 -38.34 -19.63 -6.55
CA PRO A 21 -37.58 -18.62 -5.82
C PRO A 21 -36.11 -18.96 -6.08
N LEU A 22 -35.31 -17.95 -6.43
CA LEU A 22 -33.86 -18.12 -6.58
C LEU A 22 -33.40 -18.98 -5.41
N ASN A 23 -32.87 -20.17 -5.71
CA ASN A 23 -32.66 -21.21 -4.73
C ASN A 23 -31.54 -20.78 -3.78
N ASP A 24 -31.94 -20.00 -2.77
CA ASP A 24 -31.12 -19.38 -1.73
C ASP A 24 -30.46 -20.43 -0.84
N ASP A 25 -30.90 -21.70 -0.92
CA ASP A 25 -30.28 -22.81 -0.20
C ASP A 25 -28.79 -22.98 -0.53
N ASN A 26 -28.38 -22.71 -1.77
CA ASN A 26 -26.96 -22.78 -2.16
C ASN A 26 -26.17 -21.61 -1.57
N PHE A 27 -26.76 -20.42 -1.53
CA PHE A 27 -26.13 -19.22 -0.96
C PHE A 27 -26.06 -19.32 0.56
N LYS A 28 -27.10 -19.82 1.22
CA LYS A 28 -27.14 -20.10 2.65
C LYS A 28 -26.15 -21.19 3.07
N ARG A 29 -25.96 -22.22 2.24
CA ARG A 29 -24.91 -23.24 2.44
C ARG A 29 -23.51 -22.63 2.30
N PHE A 30 -23.29 -21.79 1.28
CA PHE A 30 -22.03 -21.10 1.09
C PHE A 30 -21.73 -20.12 2.23
N TYR A 31 -22.71 -19.33 2.67
CA TYR A 31 -22.59 -18.43 3.81
C TYR A 31 -22.26 -19.18 5.10
N ASN A 32 -22.98 -20.27 5.40
CA ASN A 32 -22.68 -21.09 6.57
C ASN A 32 -21.29 -21.74 6.48
N PHE A 33 -20.85 -22.11 5.28
CA PHE A 33 -19.48 -22.59 5.05
C PHE A 33 -18.45 -21.47 5.33
N MET A 34 -18.70 -20.27 4.81
CA MET A 34 -17.81 -19.11 4.95
C MET A 34 -17.68 -18.66 6.40
N VAL A 35 -18.80 -18.60 7.15
CA VAL A 35 -18.80 -18.29 8.59
C VAL A 35 -18.05 -19.36 9.39
N LYS A 36 -18.28 -20.65 9.10
CA LYS A 36 -17.52 -21.73 9.75
C LYS A 36 -16.04 -21.67 9.42
N PHE A 37 -15.67 -21.34 8.19
CA PHE A 37 -14.28 -21.16 7.76
C PHE A 37 -13.60 -20.00 8.49
N MET A 38 -14.29 -18.87 8.66
CA MET A 38 -13.79 -17.74 9.46
C MET A 38 -13.51 -18.15 10.92
N VAL A 39 -14.42 -18.90 11.54
CA VAL A 39 -14.20 -19.42 12.92
C VAL A 39 -13.01 -20.38 12.98
N VAL A 40 -12.83 -21.22 11.97
CA VAL A 40 -11.66 -22.13 11.89
C VAL A 40 -10.35 -21.34 11.81
N ILE A 41 -10.28 -20.28 11.00
CA ILE A 41 -9.08 -19.42 10.93
C ILE A 41 -8.76 -18.82 12.31
N LEU A 42 -9.76 -18.34 13.05
CA LEU A 42 -9.56 -17.80 14.40
C LEU A 42 -9.01 -18.86 15.36
N VAL A 43 -9.53 -20.09 15.33
CA VAL A 43 -9.02 -21.20 16.16
C VAL A 43 -7.57 -21.52 15.79
N VAL A 44 -7.22 -21.52 14.50
CA VAL A 44 -5.85 -21.73 14.03
C VAL A 44 -4.91 -20.64 14.58
N LEU A 45 -5.29 -19.36 14.51
CA LEU A 45 -4.48 -18.26 15.05
C LEU A 45 -4.24 -18.38 16.56
N VAL A 46 -5.27 -18.74 17.33
CA VAL A 46 -5.14 -18.98 18.79
C VAL A 46 -4.21 -20.15 19.07
N SER A 47 -4.32 -21.24 18.32
CA SER A 47 -3.42 -22.39 18.47
C SER A 47 -1.97 -22.05 18.13
N MET A 48 -1.74 -21.24 17.10
CA MET A 48 -0.41 -20.81 16.68
C MET A 48 0.22 -19.86 17.71
N SER A 49 -0.58 -18.96 18.29
CA SER A 49 -0.17 -18.11 19.41
C SER A 49 0.23 -18.94 20.64
N TYR A 50 -0.52 -20.00 20.97
CA TYR A 50 -0.21 -20.91 22.07
C TYR A 50 1.12 -21.67 21.86
N ILE A 51 1.38 -22.13 20.63
CA ILE A 51 2.65 -22.79 20.27
C ILE A 51 3.84 -21.83 20.38
N LYS A 52 3.65 -20.55 20.04
CA LYS A 52 4.69 -19.51 20.16
C LYS A 52 5.08 -19.25 21.62
N ILE A 53 4.13 -19.36 22.55
CA ILE A 53 4.35 -19.11 23.99
C ILE A 53 4.95 -20.34 24.69
N ASN A 54 4.64 -21.57 24.24
CA ASN A 54 5.13 -22.83 24.84
C ASN A 54 5.96 -23.66 23.83
N PRO A 55 7.28 -23.36 23.69
CA PRO A 55 8.12 -23.92 22.63
C PRO A 55 8.47 -25.42 22.78
N ASP A 56 8.20 -26.04 23.94
CA ASP A 56 8.59 -27.43 24.26
C ASP A 56 7.46 -28.47 24.07
N SER A 57 6.33 -28.09 23.46
CA SER A 57 5.26 -29.04 23.17
C SER A 57 5.60 -29.95 21.97
N ASN A 58 5.37 -31.27 22.10
CA ASN A 58 5.57 -32.27 21.04
C ASN A 58 4.83 -31.96 19.71
N ILE A 59 3.85 -31.06 19.77
CA ILE A 59 3.07 -30.54 18.64
C ILE A 59 3.97 -29.80 17.64
N LYS A 60 4.99 -29.08 18.14
CA LYS A 60 5.94 -28.34 17.31
C LYS A 60 6.69 -29.28 16.36
N LYS A 61 7.10 -30.46 16.82
CA LYS A 61 7.84 -31.44 16.00
C LYS A 61 6.98 -32.16 14.96
N MET A 62 5.68 -32.33 15.22
CA MET A 62 4.75 -33.01 14.31
C MET A 62 4.21 -32.08 13.21
N ILE A 63 4.02 -30.79 13.52
CA ILE A 63 3.53 -29.77 12.59
C ILE A 63 4.68 -29.08 11.83
N LEU A 64 5.82 -28.86 12.47
CA LEU A 64 7.03 -28.26 11.86
C LEU A 64 8.04 -29.33 11.44
N ASN A 65 7.59 -30.41 10.81
CA ASN A 65 8.54 -31.15 9.99
C ASN A 65 8.88 -30.24 8.80
N ASP A 66 10.12 -29.76 8.73
CA ASP A 66 10.55 -28.65 7.87
C ASP A 66 10.12 -28.80 6.40
N THR A 67 9.94 -30.03 5.93
CA THR A 67 9.48 -30.39 4.59
C THR A 67 8.01 -30.01 4.34
N ASN A 68 7.11 -30.34 5.26
CA ASN A 68 5.67 -30.06 5.12
C ASN A 68 5.36 -28.57 5.33
N TYR A 69 6.06 -27.94 6.27
CA TYR A 69 5.90 -26.50 6.52
C TYR A 69 6.27 -25.69 5.27
N LYS A 70 7.45 -25.96 4.68
CA LYS A 70 7.90 -25.28 3.46
C LYS A 70 6.98 -25.53 2.26
N ALA A 71 6.45 -26.74 2.11
CA ALA A 71 5.52 -27.07 1.03
C ALA A 71 4.17 -26.34 1.17
N VAL A 72 3.64 -26.24 2.39
CA VAL A 72 2.37 -25.52 2.64
C VAL A 72 2.56 -24.02 2.49
N THR A 73 3.66 -23.45 3.02
CA THR A 73 3.91 -22.01 2.91
C THR A 73 4.14 -21.57 1.47
N SER A 74 4.87 -22.35 0.67
CA SER A 74 5.09 -22.06 -0.76
C SER A 74 3.79 -22.18 -1.56
N TRP A 75 2.98 -23.22 -1.32
CA TRP A 75 1.68 -23.34 -2.00
C TRP A 75 0.74 -22.16 -1.68
N ILE A 76 0.74 -21.68 -0.42
CA ILE A 76 -0.05 -20.51 -0.01
C ILE A 76 0.49 -19.23 -0.66
N SER A 77 1.81 -19.00 -0.65
CA SER A 77 2.39 -17.81 -1.28
C SER A 77 2.09 -17.76 -2.77
N ASP A 78 2.23 -18.89 -3.46
CA ASP A 78 2.12 -18.95 -4.92
C ASP A 78 0.66 -18.84 -5.40
N ASN A 79 -0.32 -19.29 -4.60
CA ASN A 79 -1.73 -19.34 -5.02
C ASN A 79 -2.64 -18.29 -4.37
N LEU A 80 -2.38 -17.90 -3.12
CA LEU A 80 -3.22 -16.95 -2.39
C LEU A 80 -2.58 -15.56 -2.31
N PHE A 81 -1.26 -15.48 -2.21
CA PHE A 81 -0.56 -14.20 -2.05
C PHE A 81 0.17 -13.72 -3.31
N SER A 82 0.16 -14.47 -4.42
CA SER A 82 0.78 -14.05 -5.69
C SER A 82 0.10 -12.86 -6.37
N PHE A 83 -1.11 -12.49 -5.92
CA PHE A 83 -1.78 -11.25 -6.30
C PHE A 83 -1.38 -10.06 -5.40
N LEU A 84 -0.87 -10.32 -4.20
CA LEU A 84 -0.34 -9.27 -3.35
C LEU A 84 1.05 -8.88 -3.86
N PRO A 85 1.39 -7.59 -3.93
CA PRO A 85 2.76 -7.18 -4.21
C PRO A 85 3.67 -7.82 -3.16
N SER A 86 4.76 -8.45 -3.61
CA SER A 86 5.76 -9.08 -2.74
C SER A 86 6.33 -8.03 -1.78
N ASP A 87 6.44 -8.38 -0.49
CA ASP A 87 7.07 -7.51 0.54
C ASP A 87 8.58 -7.28 0.26
N ASP A 88 9.15 -8.03 -0.68
CA ASP A 88 10.50 -7.97 -1.21
C ASP A 88 10.64 -7.06 -2.45
N VAL A 89 9.68 -6.15 -2.67
CA VAL A 89 10.02 -4.88 -3.29
C VAL A 89 10.78 -4.08 -2.23
N SER A 90 12.11 -4.09 -2.31
CA SER A 90 12.89 -3.05 -1.66
C SER A 90 12.30 -1.72 -2.09
N VAL A 91 11.58 -1.03 -1.20
CA VAL A 91 11.10 0.35 -1.36
C VAL A 91 12.25 1.36 -1.40
N SER A 92 13.45 0.91 -1.76
CA SER A 92 14.43 1.69 -2.49
C SER A 92 13.97 1.76 -3.96
N SER A 93 12.81 2.35 -4.21
CA SER A 93 12.74 3.22 -5.38
C SER A 93 13.53 4.44 -4.94
N GLY A 94 14.87 4.36 -5.01
CA GLY A 94 15.73 5.49 -4.72
C GLY A 94 15.15 6.68 -5.47
N VAL A 95 14.82 7.74 -4.74
CA VAL A 95 14.23 8.93 -5.34
C VAL A 95 15.27 9.49 -6.31
N GLU A 96 15.14 9.13 -7.58
CA GLU A 96 16.14 9.43 -8.59
C GLU A 96 15.80 10.77 -9.23
N TYR A 97 16.51 11.80 -8.78
CA TYR A 97 16.43 13.12 -9.37
C TYR A 97 17.55 13.30 -10.39
N GLN A 98 17.16 13.76 -11.59
CA GLN A 98 18.11 14.20 -12.60
C GLN A 98 18.53 15.63 -12.29
N HIS A 99 19.82 15.81 -12.03
CA HIS A 99 20.42 17.14 -11.91
C HIS A 99 20.33 17.89 -13.24
N VAL A 100 19.81 19.11 -13.20
CA VAL A 100 19.71 19.97 -14.38
C VAL A 100 20.89 20.94 -14.41
N LYS A 101 21.00 21.78 -13.37
CA LYS A 101 22.03 22.80 -13.22
C LYS A 101 21.97 23.39 -11.81
N ASP A 102 23.14 23.73 -11.22
CA ASP A 102 23.23 24.35 -9.89
C ASP A 102 22.48 23.50 -8.85
N ASP A 103 21.45 24.02 -8.19
CA ASP A 103 20.63 23.26 -7.23
C ASP A 103 19.28 22.80 -7.81
N TYR A 104 19.12 22.83 -9.13
CA TYR A 104 17.88 22.46 -9.81
C TYR A 104 17.84 21.01 -10.22
N TYR A 105 16.71 20.37 -9.92
CA TYR A 105 16.45 18.95 -10.13
C TYR A 105 15.09 18.73 -10.80
N LYS A 106 14.97 17.59 -11.47
CA LYS A 106 13.72 17.11 -12.08
C LYS A 106 13.62 15.58 -12.00
N ASN A 107 12.42 15.06 -12.20
CA ASN A 107 12.10 13.65 -12.32
C ASN A 107 11.13 13.42 -13.51
N ASN A 108 10.62 12.20 -13.63
CA ASN A 108 9.71 11.83 -14.71
C ASN A 108 8.22 12.08 -14.41
N SER A 109 7.86 12.37 -13.15
CA SER A 109 6.45 12.45 -12.70
C SER A 109 5.99 13.86 -12.30
N ASN A 110 6.85 14.88 -12.35
CA ASN A 110 6.57 16.24 -11.88
C ASN A 110 6.15 16.34 -10.39
N GLU A 111 6.45 15.29 -9.62
CA GLU A 111 6.19 15.21 -8.18
C GLU A 111 7.48 15.44 -7.41
N VAL A 112 7.40 16.18 -6.30
CA VAL A 112 8.50 16.28 -5.35
C VAL A 112 8.31 15.18 -4.31
N LEU A 113 9.21 14.21 -4.32
CA LEU A 113 9.27 13.09 -3.39
C LEU A 113 10.33 13.33 -2.30
N SER A 114 10.05 12.92 -1.06
CA SER A 114 11.02 12.99 0.02
C SER A 114 12.17 12.01 -0.22
N ILE A 115 13.41 12.51 -0.24
CA ILE A 115 14.60 11.67 -0.44
C ILE A 115 14.90 10.82 0.80
N GLU A 116 14.50 11.30 1.98
CA GLU A 116 14.72 10.63 3.26
C GLU A 116 13.45 10.73 4.12
N ALA A 117 13.32 9.81 5.08
CA ALA A 117 12.34 9.94 6.15
C ALA A 117 12.77 11.04 7.13
N GLY A 118 11.81 11.82 7.63
CA GLY A 118 12.11 12.92 8.55
C GLY A 118 10.86 13.70 8.96
N ARG A 119 11.08 14.83 9.63
CA ARG A 119 9.99 15.71 10.10
C ARG A 119 10.00 17.04 9.38
N VAL A 120 8.84 17.52 8.96
CA VAL A 120 8.68 18.87 8.40
C VAL A 120 8.87 19.92 9.49
N ILE A 121 9.90 20.77 9.35
CA ILE A 121 10.23 21.84 10.29
C ILE A 121 9.89 23.24 9.77
N ALA A 122 9.69 23.39 8.46
CA ALA A 122 9.14 24.60 7.86
C ALA A 122 8.40 24.27 6.57
N THR A 123 7.36 25.05 6.29
CA THR A 123 6.62 25.02 5.02
C THR A 123 6.17 26.44 4.71
N GLY A 124 6.25 26.82 3.45
CA GLY A 124 5.71 28.06 2.94
C GLY A 124 4.91 27.78 1.69
N ASN A 125 3.67 28.23 1.68
CA ASN A 125 2.82 28.20 0.51
C ASN A 125 2.12 29.55 0.45
N ASP A 126 2.59 30.42 -0.46
CA ASP A 126 2.00 31.72 -0.69
C ASP A 126 1.56 31.76 -2.16
N GLU A 127 0.36 32.24 -2.45
CA GLU A 127 -0.27 32.11 -3.79
C GLU A 127 0.56 32.80 -4.91
N ASN A 128 1.50 33.67 -4.54
CA ASN A 128 2.36 34.42 -5.46
C ASN A 128 3.85 34.03 -5.40
N LEU A 129 4.26 33.16 -4.48
CA LEU A 129 5.65 32.72 -4.34
C LEU A 129 5.72 31.21 -4.52
N SER A 130 6.79 30.77 -5.18
CA SER A 130 7.23 29.38 -5.16
C SER A 130 7.21 28.83 -3.74
N GLY A 131 6.39 27.83 -3.48
CA GLY A 131 6.30 27.15 -2.21
C GLY A 131 7.59 26.39 -1.87
N TYR A 132 7.76 26.12 -0.58
CA TYR A 132 8.91 25.38 -0.07
C TYR A 132 8.53 24.50 1.12
N VAL A 133 9.33 23.45 1.33
CA VAL A 133 9.25 22.50 2.45
C VAL A 133 10.66 22.23 2.95
N VAL A 134 10.84 22.29 4.27
CA VAL A 134 12.11 21.92 4.93
C VAL A 134 11.87 20.72 5.82
N ILE A 135 12.64 19.66 5.59
CA ILE A 135 12.58 18.41 6.34
C ILE A 135 13.86 18.25 7.14
N LEU A 136 13.73 17.99 8.43
CA LEU A 136 14.83 17.53 9.28
C LEU A 136 14.94 16.01 9.14
N GLY A 137 15.98 15.57 8.42
CA GLY A 137 16.31 14.16 8.18
C GLY A 137 17.15 13.57 9.32
N LYS A 138 17.82 12.44 9.05
CA LYS A 138 18.77 11.87 10.02
C LYS A 138 20.04 12.73 10.11
N ASN A 139 20.77 12.55 11.20
CA ASN A 139 22.03 13.26 11.47
C ASN A 139 21.92 14.79 11.48
N ASP A 140 20.74 15.34 11.85
CA ASP A 140 20.48 16.78 11.90
C ASP A 140 20.74 17.51 10.55
N VAL A 141 20.48 16.84 9.43
CA VAL A 141 20.52 17.44 8.09
C VAL A 141 19.16 18.04 7.78
N GLU A 142 19.14 19.32 7.43
CA GLU A 142 17.97 20.03 6.92
C GLU A 142 17.97 19.93 5.39
N ILE A 143 16.90 19.35 4.85
CA ILE A 143 16.69 19.17 3.41
C ILE A 143 15.60 20.14 2.98
N THR A 144 15.98 21.13 2.18
CA THR A 144 15.08 22.16 1.68
C THR A 144 14.67 21.88 0.25
N TYR A 145 13.37 21.77 0.03
CA TYR A 145 12.74 21.64 -1.28
C TYR A 145 12.03 22.96 -1.58
N SER A 146 12.42 23.67 -2.63
CA SER A 146 11.84 24.97 -3.02
C SER A 146 11.40 24.96 -4.48
N ASN A 147 10.64 25.98 -4.91
CA ASN A 147 10.02 26.02 -6.24
C ASN A 147 8.98 24.91 -6.43
N ILE A 148 8.16 24.72 -5.40
CA ILE A 148 7.04 23.78 -5.34
C ILE A 148 5.73 24.55 -5.47
N ASP A 149 4.78 24.04 -6.25
CA ASP A 149 3.45 24.66 -6.37
C ASP A 149 2.50 24.11 -5.30
N ASN A 150 1.96 22.91 -5.52
CA ASN A 150 0.94 22.32 -4.65
C ASN A 150 1.61 21.58 -3.49
N VAL A 151 2.06 22.30 -2.47
CA VAL A 151 2.61 21.70 -1.24
C VAL A 151 1.52 20.88 -0.53
N MET A 152 1.81 19.60 -0.28
CA MET A 152 0.85 18.62 0.29
C MET A 152 1.09 18.31 1.77
N VAL A 153 2.17 18.84 2.34
CA VAL A 153 2.57 18.61 3.74
C VAL A 153 2.50 19.89 4.57
N THR A 154 2.30 19.72 5.87
CA THR A 154 2.19 20.80 6.84
C THR A 154 3.29 20.72 7.91
N LEU A 155 3.45 21.81 8.66
CA LEU A 155 4.43 21.89 9.74
C LEU A 155 4.21 20.78 10.77
N TYR A 156 5.30 20.07 11.13
CA TYR A 156 5.34 18.93 12.05
C TYR A 156 4.82 17.59 11.52
N ASP A 157 4.46 17.50 10.24
CA ASP A 157 4.18 16.21 9.62
C ASP A 157 5.44 15.33 9.59
N GLU A 158 5.26 14.03 9.86
CA GLU A 158 6.28 13.00 9.65
C GLU A 158 6.15 12.50 8.21
N VAL A 159 7.28 12.44 7.49
CA VAL A 159 7.33 12.00 6.10
C VAL A 159 8.24 10.79 5.97
N ASP A 160 7.80 9.83 5.15
CA ASP A 160 8.60 8.67 4.78
C ASP A 160 9.41 8.95 3.50
N GLN A 161 10.51 8.22 3.30
CA GLN A 161 11.23 8.23 2.04
C GLN A 161 10.30 7.82 0.89
N GLY A 162 10.31 8.59 -0.20
CA GLY A 162 9.44 8.42 -1.35
C GLY A 162 8.03 9.03 -1.19
N MET A 163 7.70 9.65 -0.05
CA MET A 163 6.41 10.33 0.14
C MET A 163 6.33 11.60 -0.72
N VAL A 164 5.17 11.86 -1.32
CA VAL A 164 4.92 13.07 -2.11
C VAL A 164 4.80 14.29 -1.19
N LEU A 165 5.67 15.27 -1.39
CA LEU A 165 5.70 16.56 -0.69
C LEU A 165 4.92 17.64 -1.45
N GLY A 166 4.86 17.52 -2.78
CA GLY A 166 4.13 18.44 -3.64
C GLY A 166 4.39 18.20 -5.12
N SER A 167 4.18 19.22 -5.94
CA SER A 167 4.37 19.18 -7.40
C SER A 167 5.13 20.39 -7.90
N TYR A 168 5.76 20.27 -9.07
CA TYR A 168 6.47 21.35 -9.74
C TYR A 168 6.20 21.32 -11.26
N GLN A 169 6.41 22.43 -11.97
CA GLN A 169 6.21 22.50 -13.42
C GLN A 169 7.41 22.00 -14.22
N ASP A 170 8.55 22.73 -14.11
CA ASP A 170 9.74 22.49 -14.94
C ASP A 170 10.88 21.84 -14.14
N GLN A 171 11.20 22.42 -12.99
CA GLN A 171 12.27 21.99 -12.10
C GLN A 171 12.02 22.52 -10.69
N PHE A 172 12.54 21.84 -9.68
CA PHE A 172 12.51 22.29 -8.29
C PHE A 172 13.93 22.44 -7.76
N VAL A 173 14.09 23.17 -6.65
CA VAL A 173 15.38 23.38 -5.99
C VAL A 173 15.50 22.41 -4.82
N LEU A 174 16.66 21.79 -4.68
CA LEU A 174 16.97 20.87 -3.60
C LEU A 174 18.31 21.27 -2.97
N GLN A 175 18.29 21.58 -1.68
CA GLN A 175 19.46 22.00 -0.90
C GLN A 175 19.57 21.20 0.38
N PHE A 176 20.81 20.96 0.82
CA PHE A 176 21.13 20.23 2.03
C PHE A 176 21.95 21.11 2.95
N GLU A 177 21.57 21.20 4.22
CA GLU A 177 22.28 21.96 5.23
C GLU A 177 22.57 21.09 6.45
N HIS A 178 23.81 21.08 6.92
CA HIS A 178 24.21 20.36 8.12
C HIS A 178 24.96 21.31 9.05
N LEU A 179 24.44 21.50 10.28
CA LEU A 179 25.01 22.38 11.30
C LEU A 179 25.25 23.83 10.82
N GLY A 180 24.34 24.40 10.03
CA GLY A 180 24.47 25.78 9.56
C GLY A 180 25.29 25.96 8.28
N LYS A 181 25.70 24.86 7.62
CA LYS A 181 26.51 24.89 6.40
C LYS A 181 25.87 24.06 5.31
N GLU A 182 25.74 24.68 4.14
CA GLU A 182 25.31 24.01 2.93
C GLU A 182 26.31 22.91 2.54
N ILE A 183 25.79 21.71 2.28
CA ILE A 183 26.55 20.54 1.84
C ILE A 183 26.04 20.08 0.47
N SER A 184 26.91 19.46 -0.31
CA SER A 184 26.51 18.91 -1.61
C SER A 184 25.71 17.62 -1.46
N TYR A 185 24.91 17.27 -2.47
CA TYR A 185 24.20 15.98 -2.51
C TYR A 185 25.15 14.78 -2.41
N GLU A 186 26.32 14.84 -3.05
CA GLU A 186 27.33 13.77 -2.95
C GLU A 186 27.90 13.61 -1.53
N GLU A 187 28.07 14.72 -0.80
CA GLU A 187 28.53 14.68 0.59
C GLU A 187 27.45 14.11 1.50
N TYR A 188 26.18 14.50 1.30
CA TYR A 188 25.04 13.95 2.01
C TYR A 188 24.93 12.42 1.81
N GLN A 189 25.07 11.94 0.58
CA GLN A 189 25.07 10.50 0.27
C GLN A 189 26.21 9.71 0.94
N ARG A 190 27.28 10.37 1.39
CA ARG A 190 28.37 9.72 2.16
C ARG A 190 28.09 9.69 3.66
N MET A 191 27.04 10.36 4.13
CA MET A 191 26.63 10.40 5.53
C MET A 191 25.57 9.34 5.88
N GLU A 192 24.92 8.73 4.87
CA GLU A 192 24.11 7.49 5.01
C GLU A 192 24.98 6.27 5.31
#